data_AF-A0A9C7UJF9-F1
#
_entry.id   AF-A0A9C7UJF9-F1
#
_cell.length_a   1.000
_cell.length_b   1.000
_cell.length_c   1.000
_cell.angle_alpha   90.00
_cell.angle_beta   90.00
_cell.angle_gamma   90.00
#
_symmetry.space_group_name_H-M   'P 1'
#
loop_
_entity.id
_entity.type
_entity.pdbx_description
1 polymer ?
#
loop_
_entity_poly.entity_id
_entity_poly.type
_entity_poly.pdbx_seq_one_letter_code
_entity_poly.pdbx_strand_id
1 'polypeptide(L)'
;MANLGMITETEQLAAANTPVTASFYGQVVEVDADYIAEMVRREMVERFGNAAYNDGYVVYTTVEAELQQAAHDALLSGLRTYDWRHGWRGPERRLAPREGESSEETLARWQAALGDMPTIAKLPPGIVTAVGNEAVSVLLKSGDAIALAWEGDLERVRQYRSVNQTAPPEKTPAHCWPG
;
A
#
# COMPACT_ATOMS: atom_id res chain seq x y z
N MET A 1 -8.65 -25.60 33.81
CA MET A 1 -10.06 -25.91 34.15
C MET A 1 -10.27 -27.41 34.35
N ALA A 2 -9.84 -28.28 33.42
CA ALA A 2 -9.97 -29.74 33.60
C ALA A 2 -9.20 -30.28 34.83
N ASN A 3 -7.93 -29.86 35.01
CA ASN A 3 -7.15 -30.21 36.22
C ASN A 3 -7.73 -29.65 37.54
N LEU A 4 -8.65 -28.69 37.45
CA LEU A 4 -9.36 -28.11 38.60
C LEU A 4 -10.78 -28.71 38.75
N GLY A 5 -11.13 -29.72 37.96
CA GLY A 5 -12.45 -30.38 37.98
C GLY A 5 -13.61 -29.52 37.46
N MET A 6 -13.34 -28.37 36.84
CA MET A 6 -14.40 -27.43 36.40
C MET A 6 -15.02 -27.79 35.04
N ILE A 7 -14.34 -28.62 34.25
CA ILE A 7 -14.81 -29.14 32.96
C ILE A 7 -14.35 -30.59 32.81
N THR A 8 -15.13 -31.39 32.11
CA THR A 8 -14.79 -32.77 31.74
C THR A 8 -13.74 -32.79 30.63
N GLU A 9 -13.01 -33.90 30.52
CA GLU A 9 -11.99 -34.11 29.48
C GLU A 9 -12.60 -34.02 28.06
N THR A 10 -13.84 -34.47 27.92
CA THR A 10 -14.66 -34.32 26.70
C THR A 10 -14.98 -32.87 26.37
N GLU A 11 -15.32 -32.03 27.37
CA GLU A 11 -15.59 -30.61 27.16
C GLU A 11 -14.30 -29.83 26.84
N GLN A 12 -13.17 -30.22 27.42
CA GLN A 12 -11.87 -29.64 27.10
C GLN A 12 -11.47 -29.91 25.65
N LEU A 13 -11.65 -31.15 25.17
CA LEU A 13 -11.37 -31.52 23.79
C LEU A 13 -12.33 -30.81 22.81
N ALA A 14 -13.62 -30.69 23.16
CA ALA A 14 -14.58 -29.95 22.35
C ALA A 14 -14.23 -28.46 22.25
N ALA A 15 -13.88 -27.82 23.37
CA ALA A 15 -13.48 -26.41 23.40
C ALA A 15 -12.17 -26.14 22.64
N ALA A 16 -11.18 -27.04 22.75
CA ALA A 16 -9.91 -26.93 22.03
C ALA A 16 -10.07 -27.04 20.51
N ASN A 17 -11.06 -27.78 20.03
CA ASN A 17 -11.35 -27.96 18.61
C ASN A 17 -12.39 -26.96 18.07
N THR A 18 -12.91 -26.06 18.91
CA THR A 18 -13.86 -25.05 18.46
C THR A 18 -13.09 -23.88 17.84
N PRO A 19 -13.41 -23.48 16.59
CA PRO A 19 -12.77 -22.33 15.98
C PRO A 19 -13.12 -21.05 16.75
N VAL A 20 -12.14 -20.15 16.90
CA VAL A 20 -12.36 -18.86 17.55
C VAL A 20 -13.25 -18.00 16.63
N THR A 21 -14.50 -17.78 17.03
CA THR A 21 -15.49 -17.00 16.27
C THR A 21 -15.53 -15.52 16.66
N ALA A 22 -14.55 -15.05 17.44
CA ALA A 22 -14.50 -13.65 17.84
C ALA A 22 -14.28 -12.75 16.62
N SER A 23 -15.23 -11.86 16.35
CA SER A 23 -15.12 -10.81 15.35
C SER A 23 -15.15 -9.45 16.02
N PHE A 24 -14.41 -8.50 15.45
CA PHE A 24 -14.50 -7.11 15.89
C PHE A 24 -15.92 -6.57 15.64
N TYR A 25 -16.60 -6.12 16.69
CA TYR A 25 -17.91 -5.49 16.61
C TYR A 25 -17.74 -3.97 16.76
N GLY A 26 -17.18 -3.33 15.74
CA GLY A 26 -17.08 -1.88 15.64
C GLY A 26 -17.95 -1.34 14.51
N GLN A 27 -18.20 -0.03 14.52
CA GLN A 27 -18.77 0.63 13.34
C GLN A 27 -17.88 0.33 12.13
N VAL A 28 -18.47 -0.25 11.09
CA VAL A 28 -17.81 -0.40 9.80
C VAL A 28 -17.53 1.01 9.30
N VAL A 29 -16.24 1.34 9.21
CA VAL A 29 -15.82 2.60 8.61
C VAL A 29 -16.00 2.42 7.11
N GLU A 30 -17.12 2.91 6.58
CA GLU A 30 -17.49 2.78 5.16
C GLU A 30 -16.71 3.75 4.25
N VAL A 31 -15.91 4.65 4.81
CA VAL A 31 -15.18 5.71 4.08
C VAL A 31 -13.72 5.75 4.50
N ASP A 32 -12.80 5.79 3.53
CA ASP A 32 -11.39 6.10 3.78
C ASP A 32 -11.25 7.56 4.24
N ALA A 33 -11.30 7.75 5.55
CA ALA A 33 -11.49 9.04 6.21
C ALA A 33 -10.41 9.28 7.27
N ASP A 34 -9.22 8.72 7.12
CA ASP A 34 -8.13 8.84 8.10
C ASP A 34 -7.86 10.29 8.50
N TYR A 35 -7.89 11.21 7.53
CA TYR A 35 -7.75 12.65 7.79
C TYR A 35 -8.91 13.22 8.62
N ILE A 36 -10.16 12.84 8.33
CA ILE A 36 -11.32 13.28 9.10
C ILE A 36 -11.28 12.70 10.51
N ALA A 37 -10.94 11.42 10.64
CA ALA A 37 -10.78 10.75 11.93
C ALA A 37 -9.71 11.42 12.78
N GLU A 38 -8.57 11.78 12.19
CA GLU A 38 -7.49 12.50 12.88
C GLU A 38 -7.90 13.93 13.26
N MET A 39 -8.66 14.64 12.41
CA MET A 39 -9.24 15.95 12.77
C MET A 39 -10.18 15.84 13.96
N VAL A 40 -11.10 14.85 13.95
CA VAL A 40 -12.01 14.58 15.06
C VAL A 40 -11.23 14.24 16.33
N ARG A 41 -10.22 13.38 16.23
CA ARG A 41 -9.37 12.99 17.37
C ARG A 41 -8.69 14.21 17.98
N ARG A 42 -8.09 15.08 17.15
CA ARG A 42 -7.44 16.31 17.63
C ARG A 42 -8.42 17.23 18.33
N GLU A 43 -9.58 17.47 17.73
CA GLU A 43 -10.62 18.32 18.30
C GLU A 43 -11.15 17.76 19.64
N MET A 44 -11.36 16.45 19.72
CA MET A 44 -11.84 15.80 20.94
C MET A 44 -10.79 15.84 22.06
N VAL A 45 -9.52 15.61 21.75
CA VAL A 45 -8.43 15.72 22.72
C VAL A 45 -8.26 17.16 23.18
N GLU A 46 -8.41 18.14 22.29
CA GLU A 46 -8.33 19.56 22.64
C GLU A 46 -9.45 19.97 23.60
N ARG A 47 -10.67 19.48 23.39
CA ARG A 47 -11.84 19.83 24.23
C ARG A 47 -11.94 19.03 25.52
N PHE A 48 -11.59 17.75 25.49
CA PHE A 48 -11.89 16.80 26.56
C PHE A 48 -10.64 16.10 27.14
N GLY A 49 -9.45 16.35 26.59
CA GLY A 49 -8.22 15.73 27.04
C GLY A 49 -8.29 14.20 26.98
N ASN A 50 -7.83 13.53 28.04
CA ASN A 50 -7.83 12.06 28.11
C ASN A 50 -9.24 11.44 28.12
N ALA A 51 -10.28 12.19 28.51
CA ALA A 51 -11.66 11.71 28.48
C ALA A 51 -12.12 11.36 27.05
N ALA A 52 -11.53 12.00 26.03
CA ALA A 52 -11.79 11.69 24.63
C ALA A 52 -11.60 10.20 24.28
N TYR A 53 -10.74 9.49 25.02
CA TYR A 53 -10.43 8.08 24.76
C TYR A 53 -11.17 7.10 25.69
N ASN A 54 -11.53 7.53 26.89
CA ASN A 54 -11.97 6.62 27.96
C ASN A 54 -13.48 6.63 28.18
N ASP A 55 -14.16 7.70 27.79
CA ASP A 55 -15.55 7.94 28.18
C ASP A 55 -16.55 7.48 27.10
N GLY A 56 -16.06 6.88 26.01
CA GLY A 56 -16.89 6.23 25.00
C GLY A 56 -17.73 7.19 24.15
N TYR A 57 -17.22 8.41 23.88
CA TYR A 57 -17.92 9.39 23.06
C TYR A 57 -18.20 8.89 21.64
N VAL A 58 -19.39 9.21 21.13
CA VAL A 58 -19.77 9.00 19.72
C VAL A 58 -19.83 10.37 19.04
N VAL A 59 -18.99 10.58 18.02
CA VAL A 59 -18.88 11.84 17.30
C VAL A 59 -19.53 11.72 15.93
N TYR A 60 -20.53 12.55 15.67
CA TYR A 60 -21.16 12.67 14.35
C TYR A 60 -20.57 13.89 13.64
N THR A 61 -19.94 13.66 12.49
CA THR A 61 -19.35 14.72 11.67
C THR A 61 -20.33 15.25 10.64
N THR A 62 -20.08 16.44 10.12
CA THR A 62 -20.84 17.03 9.00
C THR A 62 -20.37 16.56 7.62
N VAL A 63 -19.43 15.61 7.56
CA VAL A 63 -18.86 15.12 6.30
C VAL A 63 -19.80 14.09 5.68
N GLU A 64 -20.20 14.33 4.44
CA GLU A 64 -20.95 13.37 3.64
C GLU A 64 -19.99 12.36 2.99
N ALA A 65 -20.24 11.07 3.21
CA ALA A 65 -19.40 9.97 2.75
C ALA A 65 -19.11 10.00 1.24
N GLU A 66 -20.16 10.18 0.44
CA GLU A 66 -20.06 10.21 -1.03
C GLU A 66 -19.22 11.39 -1.52
N LEU A 67 -19.43 12.58 -0.94
CA LEU A 67 -18.67 13.78 -1.29
C LEU A 67 -17.20 13.66 -0.88
N GLN A 68 -16.92 13.05 0.28
CA GLN A 68 -15.56 12.80 0.73
C GLN A 68 -14.82 11.84 -0.19
N GLN A 69 -15.47 10.75 -0.60
CA GLN A 69 -14.90 9.80 -1.57
C GLN A 69 -14.63 10.48 -2.91
N ALA A 70 -15.58 11.27 -3.42
CA ALA A 70 -15.41 12.01 -4.67
C ALA A 70 -14.26 13.03 -4.58
N ALA A 71 -14.12 13.74 -3.45
CA ALA A 71 -13.03 14.66 -3.21
C ALA A 71 -11.66 13.94 -3.17
N HIS A 72 -11.59 12.78 -2.51
CA HIS A 72 -10.40 11.95 -2.47
C HIS A 72 -9.97 11.48 -3.87
N ASP A 73 -10.91 10.95 -4.65
CA ASP A 73 -10.64 10.46 -6.00
C ASP A 73 -10.23 11.60 -6.96
N ALA A 74 -10.87 12.77 -6.83
CA ALA A 74 -10.52 13.97 -7.60
C ALA A 74 -9.09 14.46 -7.27
N LEU A 75 -8.72 14.47 -6.00
CA LEU A 75 -7.36 14.84 -5.55
C LEU A 75 -6.32 13.87 -6.12
N LEU A 76 -6.52 12.56 -5.96
CA LEU A 76 -5.59 11.55 -6.46
C LEU A 76 -5.46 11.62 -7.99
N SER A 77 -6.57 11.79 -8.70
CA SER A 77 -6.57 11.94 -10.16
C SER A 77 -5.81 13.20 -10.61
N GLY A 78 -6.01 14.32 -9.91
CA GLY A 78 -5.30 15.57 -10.15
C GLY A 78 -3.78 15.43 -9.94
N LEU A 79 -3.37 14.85 -8.81
CA LEU A 79 -1.97 14.60 -8.49
C LEU A 79 -1.32 13.66 -9.49
N ARG A 80 -1.99 12.55 -9.86
CA ARG A 80 -1.50 11.60 -10.86
C ARG A 80 -1.34 12.29 -12.22
N THR A 81 -2.33 13.07 -12.65
CA THR A 81 -2.28 13.79 -13.92
C THR A 81 -1.13 14.80 -13.94
N TYR A 82 -0.93 15.53 -12.84
CA TYR A 82 0.20 16.44 -12.69
C TYR A 82 1.52 15.67 -12.75
N ASP A 83 1.65 14.59 -12.00
CA ASP A 83 2.86 13.77 -11.92
C ASP A 83 3.29 13.22 -13.28
N TRP A 84 2.35 12.61 -14.00
CA TRP A 84 2.56 12.06 -15.34
C TRP A 84 3.05 13.11 -16.34
N ARG A 85 2.59 14.36 -16.23
CA ARG A 85 3.03 15.46 -17.12
C ARG A 85 4.44 15.94 -16.81
N HIS A 86 4.89 15.80 -15.57
CA HIS A 86 6.22 16.19 -15.13
C HIS A 86 7.23 15.05 -15.27
N GLY A 87 6.77 13.84 -15.55
CA GLY A 87 7.64 12.71 -15.88
C GLY A 87 8.17 11.98 -14.66
N TRP A 88 8.79 10.85 -14.93
CA TRP A 88 9.30 9.90 -13.97
C TRP A 88 10.60 10.40 -13.32
N ARG A 89 10.68 10.32 -11.99
CA ARG A 89 11.79 10.87 -11.18
C ARG A 89 12.85 9.84 -10.78
N GLY A 90 12.73 8.60 -11.24
CA GLY A 90 13.58 7.50 -10.80
C GLY A 90 12.84 6.51 -9.91
N PRO A 91 13.49 5.36 -9.60
CA PRO A 91 12.93 4.40 -8.65
C PRO A 91 13.00 4.96 -7.22
N GLU A 92 12.03 4.60 -6.38
CA GLU A 92 12.04 4.95 -4.95
C GLU A 92 13.24 4.31 -4.22
N ARG A 93 13.66 3.11 -4.66
CA ARG A 93 14.81 2.39 -4.11
C ARG A 93 15.46 1.50 -5.18
N ARG A 94 16.78 1.34 -5.11
CA ARG A 94 17.54 0.35 -5.89
C ARG A 94 17.96 -0.80 -4.99
N LEU A 95 17.64 -2.03 -5.38
CA LEU A 95 17.95 -3.25 -4.62
C LEU A 95 18.73 -4.22 -5.50
N ALA A 96 20.02 -3.99 -5.68
CA ALA A 96 20.87 -4.86 -6.50
C ALA A 96 20.90 -6.30 -5.94
N PRO A 97 21.08 -7.31 -6.82
CA PRO A 97 21.47 -8.66 -6.41
C PRO A 97 22.80 -8.60 -5.64
N ARG A 98 22.96 -9.46 -4.62
CA ARG A 98 24.20 -9.53 -3.84
C ARG A 98 25.10 -10.63 -4.39
N GLU A 99 26.41 -10.43 -4.36
CA GLU A 99 27.37 -11.47 -4.73
C GLU A 99 27.22 -12.69 -3.80
N GLY A 100 27.15 -13.88 -4.38
CA GLY A 100 26.99 -15.14 -3.65
C GLY A 100 25.55 -15.47 -3.24
N GLU A 101 24.58 -14.60 -3.51
CA GLU A 101 23.15 -14.86 -3.27
C GLU A 101 22.57 -15.65 -4.46
N SER A 102 21.87 -16.75 -4.17
CA SER A 102 21.11 -17.47 -5.19
C SER A 102 19.93 -16.64 -5.69
N SER A 103 19.37 -17.01 -6.84
CA SER A 103 18.18 -16.35 -7.39
C SER A 103 16.98 -16.44 -6.44
N GLU A 104 16.81 -17.56 -5.74
CA GLU A 104 15.73 -17.77 -4.78
C GLU A 104 15.88 -16.88 -3.55
N GLU A 105 17.08 -16.78 -2.99
CA GLU A 105 17.37 -15.90 -1.84
C GLU A 105 17.15 -14.42 -2.20
N THR A 106 17.56 -14.02 -3.40
CA THR A 106 17.36 -12.66 -3.91
C THR A 106 15.86 -12.33 -4.00
N LEU A 107 15.06 -13.23 -4.57
CA LEU A 107 13.61 -13.07 -4.68
C LEU A 107 12.95 -12.99 -3.30
N ALA A 108 13.32 -13.88 -2.37
CA ALA A 108 12.80 -13.87 -1.00
C ALA A 108 13.09 -12.54 -0.29
N ARG A 109 14.32 -12.02 -0.44
CA ARG A 109 14.71 -10.72 0.12
C ARG A 109 13.94 -9.56 -0.52
N TRP A 110 13.75 -9.58 -1.83
CA TRP A 110 12.96 -8.57 -2.54
C TRP A 110 11.49 -8.60 -2.11
N GLN A 111 10.91 -9.78 -1.94
CA GLN A 111 9.54 -9.93 -1.47
C GLN A 111 9.36 -9.46 -0.03
N ALA A 112 10.33 -9.76 0.86
CA ALA A 112 10.35 -9.20 2.21
C ALA A 112 10.41 -7.66 2.19
N ALA A 113 11.27 -7.08 1.34
CA ALA A 113 11.38 -5.63 1.21
C ALA A 113 10.08 -4.98 0.69
N LEU A 114 9.36 -5.63 -0.23
CA LEU A 114 8.05 -5.18 -0.70
C LEU A 114 6.97 -5.33 0.38
N GLY A 115 7.07 -6.34 1.24
CA GLY A 115 6.19 -6.57 2.38
C GLY A 115 6.11 -5.35 3.31
N ASP A 116 7.25 -4.75 3.59
CA ASP A 116 7.39 -3.58 4.48
C ASP A 116 6.92 -2.26 3.84
N MET A 117 6.78 -2.21 2.51
CA MET A 117 6.38 -0.98 1.81
C MET A 117 4.86 -0.81 1.82
N PRO A 118 4.32 0.37 2.18
CA PRO A 118 2.89 0.61 2.11
C PRO A 118 2.43 0.70 0.65
N THR A 119 1.18 0.30 0.40
CA THR A 119 0.49 0.61 -0.86
C THR A 119 -0.07 2.02 -0.74
N ILE A 120 0.38 2.94 -1.58
CA ILE A 120 -0.03 4.35 -1.53
C ILE A 120 -0.97 4.62 -2.71
N ALA A 121 -2.15 5.21 -2.45
CA ALA A 121 -3.10 5.60 -3.51
C ALA A 121 -3.45 4.45 -4.49
N LYS A 122 -3.61 3.22 -3.97
CA LYS A 122 -3.89 2.00 -4.76
C LYS A 122 -2.78 1.64 -5.77
N LEU A 123 -1.55 2.13 -5.57
CA LEU A 123 -0.37 1.76 -6.33
C LEU A 123 0.46 0.77 -5.51
N PRO A 124 0.44 -0.54 -5.86
CA PRO A 124 1.26 -1.51 -5.16
C PRO A 124 2.74 -1.27 -5.51
N PRO A 125 3.66 -1.39 -4.53
CA PRO A 125 5.08 -1.33 -4.83
C PRO A 125 5.50 -2.56 -5.64
N GLY A 126 6.50 -2.37 -6.49
CA GLY A 126 7.07 -3.44 -7.30
C GLY A 126 8.56 -3.25 -7.55
N ILE A 127 9.27 -4.37 -7.72
CA ILE A 127 10.70 -4.40 -8.03
C ILE A 127 10.89 -4.87 -9.47
N VAL A 128 11.59 -4.08 -10.27
CA VAL A 128 12.04 -4.50 -11.60
C VAL A 128 13.06 -5.62 -11.44
N THR A 129 12.74 -6.81 -11.95
CA THR A 129 13.58 -8.01 -11.86
C THR A 129 14.38 -8.26 -13.13
N ALA A 130 13.85 -7.85 -14.28
CA ALA A 130 14.53 -7.94 -15.56
C ALA A 130 14.06 -6.82 -16.52
N VAL A 131 14.98 -6.33 -17.34
CA VAL A 131 14.70 -5.38 -18.42
C VAL A 131 15.00 -6.07 -19.74
N GLY A 132 13.96 -6.39 -20.51
CA GLY A 132 14.08 -7.01 -21.82
C GLY A 132 13.87 -6.01 -22.96
N ASN A 133 14.01 -6.49 -24.20
CA ASN A 133 13.82 -5.66 -25.40
C ASN A 133 12.36 -5.32 -25.69
N GLU A 134 11.42 -6.17 -25.25
CA GLU A 134 9.98 -6.02 -25.51
C GLU A 134 9.19 -5.60 -24.26
N ALA A 135 9.65 -6.01 -23.08
CA ALA A 135 8.98 -5.73 -21.82
C ALA A 135 9.97 -5.68 -20.63
N VAL A 136 9.50 -5.07 -19.54
CA VAL A 136 10.13 -5.06 -18.23
C VAL A 136 9.36 -5.98 -17.30
N SER A 137 10.06 -6.90 -16.63
CA SER A 137 9.47 -7.79 -15.63
C SER A 137 9.51 -7.14 -14.25
N VAL A 138 8.38 -7.13 -13.56
CA VAL A 138 8.21 -6.51 -12.24
C VAL A 138 7.60 -7.51 -11.27
N LEU A 139 8.23 -7.72 -10.12
CA LEU A 139 7.68 -8.46 -9.00
C LEU A 139 6.87 -7.51 -8.12
N LEU A 140 5.60 -7.81 -7.89
CA LEU A 140 4.70 -7.05 -7.04
C LEU A 140 4.74 -7.51 -5.58
N LYS A 141 4.26 -6.66 -4.68
CA LYS A 141 4.08 -6.99 -3.26
C LYS A 141 3.26 -8.26 -3.01
N SER A 142 2.30 -8.58 -3.87
CA SER A 142 1.51 -9.81 -3.77
C SER A 142 2.33 -11.09 -4.00
N GLY A 143 3.52 -10.97 -4.60
CA GLY A 143 4.30 -12.09 -5.11
C GLY A 143 4.07 -12.36 -6.60
N ASP A 144 3.08 -11.70 -7.21
CA ASP A 144 2.83 -11.83 -8.64
C ASP A 144 3.93 -11.15 -9.47
N ALA A 145 4.29 -11.76 -10.58
CA ALA A 145 5.14 -11.14 -11.59
C ALA A 145 4.26 -10.57 -12.72
N ILE A 146 4.46 -9.30 -13.05
CA ILE A 146 3.82 -8.65 -14.20
C ILE A 146 4.88 -8.25 -15.24
N ALA A 147 4.47 -8.20 -16.50
CA ALA A 147 5.28 -7.68 -17.59
C ALA A 147 4.68 -6.35 -18.06
N LEU A 148 5.50 -5.30 -18.09
CA LEU A 148 5.15 -4.00 -18.66
C LEU A 148 5.76 -3.89 -20.05
N ALA A 149 4.94 -3.78 -21.08
CA ALA A 149 5.40 -3.70 -22.46
C ALA A 149 5.99 -2.31 -22.77
N TRP A 150 6.95 -2.24 -23.69
CA TRP A 150 7.41 -0.93 -24.17
C TRP A 150 6.29 -0.19 -24.89
N GLU A 151 5.63 -0.87 -25.82
CA GLU A 151 4.46 -0.36 -26.52
C GLU A 151 3.25 -0.34 -25.57
N GLY A 152 2.52 0.78 -25.53
CA GLY A 152 1.34 0.95 -24.68
C GLY A 152 1.63 1.34 -23.22
N ASP A 153 2.50 0.62 -22.50
CA ASP A 153 2.73 0.90 -21.07
C ASP A 153 3.84 1.94 -20.85
N LEU A 154 5.04 1.68 -21.37
CA LEU A 154 6.23 2.48 -21.08
C LEU A 154 6.53 3.57 -22.12
N GLU A 155 5.97 3.48 -23.33
CA GLU A 155 6.23 4.42 -24.45
C GLU A 155 5.94 5.89 -24.11
N ARG A 156 5.07 6.13 -23.13
CA ARG A 156 4.61 7.46 -22.71
C ARG A 156 5.41 8.00 -21.54
N VAL A 157 6.24 7.17 -20.92
CA VAL A 157 7.08 7.54 -19.78
C VAL A 157 8.18 8.48 -20.28
N ARG A 158 8.34 9.59 -19.57
CA ARG A 158 9.35 10.61 -19.86
C ARG A 158 10.14 10.85 -18.60
N GLN A 159 11.46 10.93 -18.69
CA GLN A 159 12.28 11.28 -17.53
C GLN A 159 12.05 12.74 -17.12
N TYR A 160 11.85 12.98 -15.82
CA TYR A 160 11.80 14.31 -15.24
C TYR A 160 13.16 15.00 -15.42
N ARG A 161 13.17 16.27 -15.87
CA ARG A 161 14.38 17.11 -15.89
C ARG A 161 14.25 18.31 -14.96
N SER A 162 13.13 19.03 -15.06
CA SER A 162 12.79 20.13 -14.17
C SER A 162 11.27 20.31 -14.12
N VAL A 163 10.79 21.22 -13.28
CA VAL A 163 9.36 21.55 -13.21
C VAL A 163 8.80 22.01 -14.56
N ASN A 164 9.64 22.62 -15.41
CA ASN A 164 9.22 23.14 -16.72
C ASN A 164 9.67 22.27 -17.90
N GLN A 165 10.30 21.11 -17.65
CA GLN A 165 10.88 20.30 -18.74
C GLN A 165 10.91 18.81 -18.41
N THR A 166 10.50 18.00 -19.39
CA THR A 166 10.71 16.55 -19.43
C THR A 166 11.65 16.17 -20.58
N ALA A 167 12.27 15.00 -20.47
CA ALA A 167 12.94 14.38 -21.60
C ALA A 167 11.93 13.98 -22.68
N PRO A 168 12.36 13.81 -23.94
CA PRO A 168 11.56 13.13 -24.95
C PRO A 168 11.11 11.74 -24.44
N PRO A 169 9.95 11.22 -24.89
CA PRO A 169 9.51 9.87 -24.53
C PRO A 169 10.57 8.85 -24.92
N GLU A 170 10.87 7.95 -23.99
CA GLU A 170 11.87 6.91 -24.19
C GLU A 170 11.30 5.83 -25.10
N LYS A 171 12.04 5.50 -26.15
CA LYS A 171 11.61 4.53 -27.17
C LYS A 171 12.37 3.22 -27.10
N THR A 172 13.38 3.09 -26.23
CA THR A 172 14.26 1.93 -26.18
C THR A 172 14.80 1.64 -24.78
N PRO A 173 14.98 0.35 -24.42
CA PRO A 173 15.45 -0.10 -23.11
C PRO A 173 16.81 0.48 -22.68
N ALA A 174 17.68 0.75 -23.66
CA ALA A 174 19.09 1.04 -23.42
C ALA A 174 19.38 2.40 -22.77
N HIS A 175 18.40 3.32 -22.73
CA HIS A 175 18.60 4.68 -22.20
C HIS A 175 18.04 4.89 -20.79
N CYS A 176 17.21 3.98 -20.28
CA CYS A 176 16.43 4.19 -19.06
C CYS A 176 17.24 3.96 -17.77
N TRP A 177 18.34 3.21 -17.83
CA TRP A 177 19.06 2.71 -16.65
C TRP A 177 20.58 2.74 -16.85
N PRO A 178 21.29 3.84 -16.52
CA PRO A 178 22.71 3.74 -16.25
C PRO A 178 22.88 2.90 -14.97
N GLY A 179 23.67 1.83 -15.08
CA GLY A 179 23.95 0.84 -14.03
C GLY A 179 24.31 1.46 -12.68
#